data_AF-A0AAJ5K691-F1
#
_entry.id   AF-A0AAJ5K691-F1
#
_cell.length_a   1.000
_cell.length_b   1.000
_cell.length_c   1.000
_cell.angle_alpha   90.00
_cell.angle_beta   90.00
_cell.angle_gamma   90.00
#
_symmetry.space_group_name_H-M   'P 1'
#
loop_
_entity.id
_entity.type
_entity.pdbx_description
1 polymer ?
#
loop_
_entity_poly.entity_id
_entity_poly.type
_entity_poly.pdbx_seq_one_letter_code
_entity_poly.pdbx_strand_id
1 'polypeptide(L)'
;MRYIITRPCLQEGSLRLLKYLDGTFPESGPAQFVGDRGREYTVQVDRAAGRVWGLRDLYHDGNLGVNDVLMITHLAPGRYQVEAIVKPHPAPLPSSRLASEPTPEARRVVVTATPHVREVRLEQPRPQPGAAETPATVRATVTPAAETRPPLAPVQAAPTPLVPVAPDSQRPASPRSEAQAAAPIPTRLEDQLAELSRLTGYRLTFPAPGVARLAAELGAHGYTVQLALNGDALRTPAWREGADYAALITTEAEHPQNLHRLTREALAALIEHARLAPLSPIDLRGYWKAGNLDLASAASISELVGAHLAQRGAFSFVLLTLASQPAHSIVSAARLAERLGSGVNTAELHSILDTLTRAPFLALTPLPGGQYLLRGEVRDLLADLAEYADGVRRRLRQPAQPATPTPTPV
;
A
#
# COMPACT_ATOMS: atom_id res chain seq x y z
N MET A 1 10.60 -26.49 12.10
CA MET A 1 9.69 -26.27 10.95
C MET A 1 8.98 -24.94 11.06
N ARG A 2 8.59 -24.33 9.93
CA ARG A 2 7.93 -23.01 9.88
C ARG A 2 6.47 -23.14 9.52
N TYR A 3 5.57 -22.57 10.32
CA TYR A 3 4.15 -22.43 10.01
C TYR A 3 3.75 -20.95 10.04
N ILE A 4 2.85 -20.54 9.15
CA ILE A 4 2.32 -19.16 9.08
C ILE A 4 0.87 -19.19 9.57
N ILE A 5 0.56 -18.36 10.57
CA ILE A 5 -0.78 -18.28 11.16
C ILE A 5 -1.72 -17.59 10.17
N THR A 6 -2.87 -18.20 9.90
CA THR A 6 -3.91 -17.65 9.02
C THR A 6 -5.16 -17.28 9.82
N ARG A 7 -6.07 -16.48 9.24
CA ARG A 7 -7.30 -16.04 9.93
C ARG A 7 -8.15 -17.22 10.46
N PRO A 8 -8.38 -18.33 9.71
CA PRO A 8 -9.06 -19.50 10.25
C PRO A 8 -8.37 -20.13 11.45
N CYS A 9 -7.03 -20.14 11.50
CA CYS A 9 -6.27 -20.70 12.63
C CYS A 9 -6.62 -20.02 13.95
N LEU A 10 -6.66 -18.69 13.97
CA LEU A 10 -6.98 -17.90 15.15
C LEU A 10 -8.44 -18.09 15.59
N GLN A 11 -9.37 -18.09 14.64
CA GLN A 11 -10.80 -18.26 14.92
C GLN A 11 -11.10 -19.65 15.52
N GLU A 12 -10.58 -20.69 14.86
CA GLU A 12 -10.82 -22.09 15.23
C GLU A 12 -9.94 -22.57 16.39
N GLY A 13 -8.86 -21.85 16.73
CA GLY A 13 -7.84 -22.33 17.67
C GLY A 13 -7.07 -23.54 17.14
N SER A 14 -6.81 -23.57 15.82
CA SER A 14 -6.28 -24.74 15.12
C SER A 14 -5.13 -24.44 14.16
N LEU A 15 -4.26 -25.41 13.93
CA LEU A 15 -3.20 -25.39 12.91
C LEU A 15 -3.55 -26.42 11.85
N ARG A 16 -3.26 -26.13 10.57
CA ARG A 16 -3.47 -27.09 9.48
C ARG A 16 -2.19 -27.86 9.20
N LEU A 17 -2.29 -29.19 9.20
CA LEU A 17 -1.22 -30.09 8.79
C LEU A 17 -1.07 -30.01 7.27
N LEU A 18 -0.14 -29.16 6.83
CA LEU A 18 0.27 -29.04 5.43
C LEU A 18 1.37 -30.07 5.13
N LYS A 19 1.57 -30.41 3.84
CA LYS A 19 2.50 -31.48 3.41
C LYS A 19 3.92 -31.39 3.98
N TYR A 20 4.39 -30.20 4.31
CA TYR A 20 5.73 -29.98 4.90
C TYR A 20 5.79 -30.18 6.43
N LEU A 21 4.63 -30.29 7.11
CA LEU A 21 4.52 -30.63 8.54
C LEU A 21 4.22 -32.11 8.79
N ASP A 22 3.86 -32.88 7.75
CA ASP A 22 3.52 -34.32 7.87
C ASP A 22 4.65 -35.17 8.48
N GLY A 23 5.91 -34.76 8.30
CA GLY A 23 7.08 -35.39 8.92
C GLY A 23 7.41 -34.88 10.33
N THR A 24 6.75 -33.82 10.80
CA THR A 24 6.87 -33.32 12.19
C THR A 24 5.88 -34.00 13.11
N PHE A 25 4.68 -34.33 12.63
CA PHE A 25 3.60 -34.95 13.40
C PHE A 25 3.34 -36.38 12.91
N PRO A 26 4.15 -37.39 13.33
CA PRO A 26 4.06 -38.75 12.78
C PRO A 26 2.74 -39.45 13.12
N GLU A 27 2.18 -39.21 14.31
CA GLU A 27 1.02 -39.93 14.85
C GLU A 27 -0.15 -38.98 15.14
N SER A 28 -1.38 -39.52 15.15
CA SER A 28 -2.56 -38.80 15.65
C SER A 28 -2.76 -39.11 17.12
N GLY A 29 -3.17 -38.12 17.92
CA GLY A 29 -3.35 -38.28 19.35
C GLY A 29 -3.14 -36.98 20.14
N PRO A 30 -3.21 -37.06 21.48
CA PRO A 30 -2.86 -35.94 22.34
C PRO A 30 -1.36 -35.64 22.25
N ALA A 31 -1.01 -34.36 22.26
CA ALA A 31 0.36 -33.87 22.28
C ALA A 31 0.46 -32.61 23.15
N GLN A 32 1.69 -32.21 23.46
CA GLN A 32 2.01 -31.03 24.24
C GLN A 32 2.88 -30.07 23.43
N PHE A 33 2.47 -28.81 23.38
CA PHE A 33 3.27 -27.71 22.84
C PHE A 33 3.87 -26.93 24.02
N VAL A 34 5.19 -26.74 24.02
CA VAL A 34 5.94 -25.99 25.03
C VAL A 34 6.33 -24.65 24.43
N GLY A 35 5.78 -23.56 24.97
CA GLY A 35 6.06 -22.21 24.51
C GLY A 35 7.47 -21.72 24.86
N ASP A 36 7.85 -20.58 24.29
CA ASP A 36 9.05 -19.79 24.61
C ASP A 36 9.25 -19.55 26.12
N ARG A 37 8.16 -19.28 26.85
CA ARG A 37 8.14 -19.05 28.31
C ARG A 37 8.06 -20.34 29.13
N GLY A 38 8.24 -21.51 28.53
CA GLY A 38 8.12 -22.81 29.19
C GLY A 38 6.70 -23.24 29.58
N ARG A 39 5.67 -22.47 29.19
CA ARG A 39 4.26 -22.82 29.42
C ARG A 39 3.85 -23.95 28.48
N GLU A 40 3.15 -24.95 29.03
CA GLU A 40 2.68 -26.11 28.27
C GLU A 40 1.21 -25.95 27.86
N TYR A 41 0.93 -26.28 26.60
CA TYR A 41 -0.40 -26.23 25.99
C TYR A 41 -0.77 -27.64 25.51
N THR A 42 -1.93 -28.14 25.95
CA THR A 42 -2.43 -29.45 25.53
C THR A 42 -3.12 -29.32 24.18
N VAL A 43 -2.68 -30.12 23.21
CA VAL A 43 -3.17 -30.08 21.83
C VAL A 43 -3.59 -31.46 21.35
N GLN A 44 -4.49 -31.52 20.38
CA GLN A 44 -4.92 -32.78 19.76
C GLN A 44 -4.52 -32.79 18.29
N VAL A 45 -3.65 -33.73 17.90
CA VAL A 45 -3.23 -33.95 16.51
C VAL A 45 -4.22 -34.90 15.85
N ASP A 46 -4.89 -34.44 14.80
CA ASP A 46 -5.80 -35.23 13.97
C ASP A 46 -5.29 -35.23 12.52
N ARG A 47 -4.63 -36.32 12.12
CA ARG A 47 -4.15 -36.49 10.74
C ARG A 47 -5.27 -36.78 9.74
N ALA A 48 -6.41 -37.30 10.17
CA ALA A 48 -7.54 -37.59 9.28
C ALA A 48 -8.26 -36.29 8.86
N ALA A 49 -8.45 -35.34 9.78
CA ALA A 49 -8.89 -33.98 9.47
C ALA A 49 -7.77 -33.07 8.96
N GLY A 50 -6.50 -33.50 9.06
CA GLY A 50 -5.34 -32.72 8.66
C GLY A 50 -5.14 -31.46 9.51
N ARG A 51 -5.39 -31.54 10.83
CA ARG A 51 -5.39 -30.40 11.75
C ARG A 51 -4.83 -30.73 13.14
N VAL A 52 -4.35 -29.72 13.83
CA VAL A 52 -4.01 -29.75 15.26
C VAL A 52 -4.91 -28.76 15.99
N TRP A 53 -5.58 -29.20 17.05
CA TRP A 53 -6.54 -28.42 17.84
C TRP A 53 -5.99 -28.08 19.22
N GLY A 54 -6.57 -27.08 19.89
CA GLY A 54 -6.16 -26.66 21.25
C GLY A 54 -5.14 -25.52 21.30
N LEU A 55 -4.95 -24.80 20.19
CA LEU A 55 -3.93 -23.75 20.07
C LEU A 55 -4.44 -22.34 20.42
N ARG A 56 -5.72 -22.20 20.81
CA ARG A 56 -6.34 -20.91 21.14
C ARG A 56 -5.59 -20.18 22.26
N ASP A 57 -5.22 -20.87 23.32
CA ASP A 57 -4.56 -20.26 24.48
C ASP A 57 -3.14 -19.82 24.13
N LEU A 58 -2.40 -20.63 23.36
CA LEU A 58 -1.09 -20.25 22.79
C LEU A 58 -1.18 -18.98 21.93
N TYR A 59 -2.24 -18.85 21.11
CA TYR A 59 -2.45 -17.66 20.29
C TYR A 59 -2.76 -16.41 21.12
N HIS A 60 -3.56 -16.53 22.18
CA HIS A 60 -3.86 -15.40 23.06
C HIS A 60 -2.69 -15.00 23.95
N ASP A 61 -2.00 -15.96 24.59
CA ASP A 61 -0.86 -15.71 25.48
C ASP A 61 0.35 -15.08 24.75
N GLY A 62 0.54 -15.45 23.49
CA GLY A 62 1.56 -14.89 22.60
C GLY A 62 1.14 -13.61 21.87
N ASN A 63 -0.12 -13.16 22.04
CA ASN A 63 -0.74 -12.06 21.28
C ASN A 63 -0.55 -12.21 19.75
N LEU A 64 -0.81 -13.41 19.23
CA LEU A 64 -0.45 -13.79 17.87
C LEU A 64 -1.52 -13.38 16.85
N GLY A 65 -1.07 -12.69 15.80
CA GLY A 65 -1.88 -12.18 14.71
C GLY A 65 -1.83 -13.04 13.44
N VAL A 66 -2.53 -12.57 12.41
CA VAL A 66 -2.48 -13.18 11.07
C VAL A 66 -1.14 -12.82 10.42
N ASN A 67 -0.51 -13.80 9.75
CA ASN A 67 0.84 -13.73 9.18
C ASN A 67 2.01 -13.77 10.16
N ASP A 68 1.75 -13.91 11.47
CA ASP A 68 2.79 -14.29 12.44
C ASP A 68 3.22 -15.74 12.22
N VAL A 69 4.40 -16.06 12.73
CA VAL A 69 5.11 -17.30 12.38
C VAL A 69 5.35 -18.15 13.62
N LEU A 70 4.95 -19.42 13.56
CA LEU A 70 5.36 -20.43 14.54
C LEU A 70 6.58 -21.20 14.02
N MET A 71 7.63 -21.25 14.83
CA MET A 71 8.73 -22.20 14.72
C MET A 71 8.39 -23.42 15.57
N ILE A 72 8.15 -24.57 14.94
CA ILE A 72 7.80 -25.83 15.62
C ILE A 72 8.99 -26.78 15.55
N THR A 73 9.49 -27.23 16.70
CA THR A 73 10.62 -28.15 16.83
C THR A 73 10.18 -29.39 17.62
N HIS A 74 10.40 -30.58 17.07
CA HIS A 74 10.10 -31.84 17.75
C HIS A 74 11.13 -32.09 18.87
N LEU A 75 10.67 -32.21 20.12
CA LEU A 75 11.55 -32.52 21.26
C LEU A 75 11.54 -34.01 21.59
N ALA A 76 10.35 -34.60 21.68
CA ALA A 76 10.12 -36.01 22.03
C ALA A 76 8.78 -36.47 21.42
N PRO A 77 8.49 -37.78 21.35
CA PRO A 77 7.18 -38.27 20.88
C PRO A 77 6.03 -37.58 21.62
N GLY A 78 5.15 -36.92 20.87
CA GLY A 78 4.03 -36.15 21.41
C GLY A 78 4.40 -34.82 22.10
N ARG A 79 5.66 -34.37 22.09
CA ARG A 79 6.09 -33.10 22.74
C ARG A 79 6.91 -32.22 21.80
N TYR A 80 6.45 -30.99 21.62
CA TYR A 80 6.96 -30.04 20.63
C TYR A 80 7.31 -28.72 21.30
N GLN A 81 8.46 -28.14 20.99
CA GLN A 81 8.75 -26.75 21.31
C GLN A 81 8.11 -25.87 20.24
N VAL A 82 7.48 -24.76 20.67
CA VAL A 82 6.92 -23.77 19.78
C VAL A 82 7.39 -22.37 20.18
N GLU A 83 8.16 -21.75 19.28
CA GLU A 83 8.59 -20.36 19.40
C GLU A 83 7.78 -19.50 18.43
N ALA A 84 7.33 -18.35 18.91
CA ALA A 84 6.46 -17.45 18.19
C ALA A 84 7.22 -16.22 17.71
N ILE A 85 7.41 -16.11 16.39
CA ILE A 85 7.99 -14.93 15.75
C ILE A 85 6.84 -14.01 15.36
N VAL A 86 6.51 -13.09 16.28
CA VAL A 86 5.59 -11.98 16.04
C VAL A 86 6.25 -11.00 15.07
N LYS A 87 5.60 -10.66 13.96
CA LYS A 87 6.06 -9.55 13.12
C LYS A 87 5.93 -8.26 13.94
N PRO A 88 6.97 -7.40 13.99
CA PRO A 88 6.83 -6.10 14.63
C PRO A 88 5.77 -5.30 13.87
N HIS A 89 4.57 -5.24 14.44
CA HIS A 89 3.55 -4.31 13.99
C HIS A 89 4.11 -2.90 14.25
N PRO A 90 3.91 -1.92 13.35
CA PRO A 90 4.21 -0.54 13.67
C PRO A 90 3.48 -0.19 14.96
N ALA A 91 4.21 0.30 15.96
CA ALA A 91 3.64 0.58 17.28
C ALA A 91 2.42 1.51 17.10
N PRO A 92 1.27 1.21 17.74
CA PRO A 92 0.11 2.08 17.64
C PRO A 92 0.53 3.47 18.12
N LEU A 93 0.33 4.48 17.26
CA LEU A 93 0.55 5.88 17.60
C LEU A 93 -0.17 6.18 18.93
N PRO A 94 0.49 6.87 19.88
CA PRO A 94 -0.09 7.10 21.20
C PRO A 94 -1.44 7.79 21.03
N SER A 95 -2.47 7.16 21.60
CA SER A 95 -3.84 7.65 21.48
C SER A 95 -3.92 9.05 22.08
N SER A 96 -4.19 10.06 21.25
CA SER A 96 -4.54 11.40 21.71
C SER A 96 -5.96 11.39 22.30
N ARG A 97 -6.12 10.69 23.42
CA ARG A 97 -7.13 11.03 24.42
C ARG A 97 -6.52 12.09 25.31
N LEU A 98 -6.59 13.34 24.87
CA LEU A 98 -6.68 14.43 25.82
C LEU A 98 -7.88 14.15 26.72
N ALA A 99 -7.64 13.94 28.01
CA ALA A 99 -8.69 13.90 29.00
C ALA A 99 -9.37 15.27 28.99
N SER A 100 -10.60 15.32 28.48
CA SER A 100 -11.43 16.52 28.54
C SER A 100 -11.93 16.71 29.97
N GLU A 101 -11.14 17.40 30.79
CA GLU A 101 -11.64 17.95 32.06
C GLU A 101 -12.72 19.00 31.76
N PRO A 102 -13.86 18.98 32.48
CA PRO A 102 -14.99 19.85 32.18
C PRO A 102 -14.69 21.30 32.61
N THR A 103 -14.54 22.20 31.64
CA THR A 103 -14.50 23.64 31.90
C THR A 103 -15.92 24.16 32.16
N PRO A 104 -16.18 24.90 33.27
CA PRO A 104 -17.54 25.32 33.64
C PRO A 104 -18.12 26.41 32.72
N GLU A 105 -19.44 26.36 32.49
CA GLU A 105 -20.18 27.28 31.61
C GLU A 105 -20.09 28.76 32.05
N ALA A 106 -19.57 29.61 31.16
CA ALA A 106 -19.68 31.06 31.27
C ALA A 106 -21.06 31.55 30.81
N ARG A 107 -21.99 31.66 31.76
CA ARG A 107 -23.37 32.10 31.55
C ARG A 107 -23.44 33.55 31.03
N ARG A 108 -24.02 33.76 29.83
CA ARG A 108 -24.15 35.09 29.21
C ARG A 108 -25.14 35.96 30.00
N VAL A 109 -24.67 37.10 30.51
CA VAL A 109 -25.54 38.17 31.04
C VAL A 109 -25.36 39.41 30.16
N VAL A 110 -26.46 39.87 29.55
CA VAL A 110 -26.49 41.07 28.70
C VAL A 110 -26.81 42.27 29.58
N VAL A 111 -25.95 43.29 29.59
CA VAL A 111 -26.22 44.57 30.26
C VAL A 111 -26.02 45.73 29.28
N THR A 112 -27.12 46.07 28.60
CA THR A 112 -27.41 47.35 27.90
C THR A 112 -26.50 47.81 26.76
N ALA A 113 -27.11 48.56 25.84
CA ALA A 113 -26.54 48.97 24.56
C ALA A 113 -26.21 50.47 24.52
N THR A 114 -25.19 50.83 23.74
CA THR A 114 -25.16 52.07 22.95
C THR A 114 -24.20 51.89 21.75
N PRO A 115 -24.41 52.62 20.63
CA PRO A 115 -23.79 52.30 19.34
C PRO A 115 -22.46 53.02 19.09
N HIS A 116 -21.77 52.55 18.03
CA HIS A 116 -20.51 53.03 17.41
C HIS A 116 -19.24 52.25 17.81
N VAL A 117 -18.79 51.45 16.84
CA VAL A 117 -17.42 50.99 16.56
C VAL A 117 -16.59 50.45 17.74
N ARG A 118 -16.32 49.14 17.71
CA ARG A 118 -15.21 48.54 18.47
C ARG A 118 -14.37 47.63 17.58
N GLU A 119 -13.13 48.06 17.36
CA GLU A 119 -12.05 47.20 16.91
C GLU A 119 -11.76 46.14 17.97
N VAL A 120 -11.39 44.92 17.54
CA VAL A 120 -10.97 43.83 18.42
C VAL A 120 -9.51 43.52 18.14
N ARG A 121 -8.61 43.97 19.02
CA ARG A 121 -7.24 43.48 19.13
C ARG A 121 -7.17 42.43 20.24
N LEU A 122 -6.47 41.33 19.98
CA LEU A 122 -6.15 40.31 20.98
C LEU A 122 -4.73 40.58 21.50
N GLU A 123 -4.59 40.93 22.77
CA GLU A 123 -3.30 40.95 23.46
C GLU A 123 -2.94 39.55 23.98
N GLN A 124 -1.65 39.19 23.91
CA GLN A 124 -1.08 38.03 24.60
C GLN A 124 -0.44 38.49 25.92
N PRO A 125 -0.73 37.85 27.07
CA PRO A 125 -0.17 38.25 28.35
C PRO A 125 1.28 37.77 28.54
N ARG A 126 2.12 38.70 29.00
CA ARG A 126 3.52 38.47 29.44
C ARG A 126 3.55 38.11 30.94
N PRO A 127 4.31 37.09 31.38
CA PRO A 127 4.65 36.92 32.80
C PRO A 127 5.72 37.94 33.26
N GLN A 128 5.55 38.51 34.46
CA GLN A 128 6.50 39.46 35.07
C GLN A 128 7.35 38.81 36.19
N PRO A 129 8.53 39.38 36.53
CA PRO A 129 9.50 38.79 37.45
C PRO A 129 9.55 39.44 38.84
N GLY A 130 10.28 38.80 39.76
CA GLY A 130 10.83 39.37 41.00
C GLY A 130 11.63 38.31 41.78
N ALA A 131 12.64 38.64 42.60
CA ALA A 131 13.36 39.90 42.81
C ALA A 131 14.69 39.64 43.57
N ALA A 132 15.62 40.62 43.58
CA ALA A 132 16.77 40.78 44.51
C ALA A 132 17.94 39.74 44.39
N GLU A 133 19.22 40.06 44.64
CA GLU A 133 19.86 41.29 45.17
C GLU A 133 21.39 41.44 44.84
N THR A 134 21.82 42.66 44.50
CA THR A 134 23.09 43.40 44.83
C THR A 134 24.54 42.92 44.42
N PRO A 135 25.56 43.85 44.37
CA PRO A 135 26.64 43.80 43.34
C PRO A 135 28.10 44.18 43.77
N ALA A 136 28.95 44.51 42.77
CA ALA A 136 30.26 45.21 42.82
C ALA A 136 31.52 44.34 43.10
N THR A 137 32.78 44.62 42.68
CA THR A 137 33.47 45.85 42.20
C THR A 137 34.68 45.57 41.26
N VAL A 138 34.80 46.30 40.14
CA VAL A 138 35.99 46.88 39.42
C VAL A 138 37.44 46.36 39.66
N ARG A 139 38.21 46.05 38.58
CA ARG A 139 39.39 46.84 38.05
C ARG A 139 40.02 46.28 36.74
N ALA A 140 40.90 47.04 36.08
CA ALA A 140 41.38 46.82 34.70
C ALA A 140 42.88 47.14 34.46
N THR A 141 43.47 46.53 33.40
CA THR A 141 44.73 46.94 32.69
C THR A 141 44.78 46.25 31.29
N VAL A 142 44.90 46.91 30.12
CA VAL A 142 46.12 47.36 29.34
C VAL A 142 47.27 46.31 29.31
N THR A 143 47.97 45.94 28.20
CA THR A 143 48.34 46.59 26.89
C THR A 143 48.60 45.50 25.77
N PRO A 144 48.80 45.79 24.45
CA PRO A 144 48.79 44.80 23.35
C PRO A 144 50.17 44.36 22.79
N ALA A 145 50.17 43.45 21.80
CA ALA A 145 51.29 43.15 20.89
C ALA A 145 50.79 42.89 19.45
N ALA A 146 51.63 43.13 18.45
CA ALA A 146 51.30 43.13 17.02
C ALA A 146 52.15 42.13 16.21
N GLU A 147 51.67 41.72 15.02
CA GLU A 147 52.57 41.30 13.94
C GLU A 147 51.96 41.51 12.54
N THR A 148 52.79 41.38 11.51
CA THR A 148 52.76 42.26 10.33
C THR A 148 52.74 41.49 9.01
N ARG A 149 52.03 41.96 7.97
CA ARG A 149 52.35 41.63 6.56
C ARG A 149 51.82 42.65 5.53
N PRO A 150 52.69 43.18 4.63
CA PRO A 150 52.30 44.10 3.55
C PRO A 150 52.48 43.42 2.15
N PRO A 151 52.53 44.10 0.98
CA PRO A 151 51.39 44.07 0.04
C PRO A 151 51.78 43.88 -1.46
N LEU A 152 50.84 44.24 -2.36
CA LEU A 152 50.94 44.59 -3.81
C LEU A 152 50.36 43.58 -4.83
N ALA A 153 49.54 44.12 -5.75
CA ALA A 153 49.07 43.51 -7.00
C ALA A 153 50.06 43.82 -8.15
N PRO A 154 49.92 43.29 -9.40
CA PRO A 154 48.96 43.85 -10.38
C PRO A 154 48.51 42.98 -11.61
N VAL A 155 47.65 43.56 -12.49
CA VAL A 155 47.42 43.29 -13.96
C VAL A 155 46.49 42.14 -14.46
N GLN A 156 45.43 42.55 -15.20
CA GLN A 156 44.74 42.02 -16.42
C GLN A 156 44.66 40.49 -16.70
N ALA A 157 43.57 39.89 -17.23
CA ALA A 157 42.92 40.20 -18.52
C ALA A 157 41.51 39.54 -18.68
N ALA A 158 40.80 39.84 -19.78
CA ALA A 158 39.43 39.40 -20.12
C ALA A 158 39.43 38.21 -21.12
N PRO A 159 38.35 37.87 -21.87
CA PRO A 159 36.90 37.84 -21.58
C PRO A 159 36.25 36.45 -21.84
N THR A 160 34.96 36.30 -21.50
CA THR A 160 34.14 35.12 -21.81
C THR A 160 33.78 35.00 -23.30
N PRO A 161 33.90 33.83 -23.96
CA PRO A 161 33.35 33.61 -25.30
C PRO A 161 31.85 33.29 -25.26
N LEU A 162 31.05 34.09 -25.97
CA LEU A 162 29.65 33.81 -26.31
C LEU A 162 29.56 33.25 -27.73
N VAL A 163 29.12 32.01 -27.89
CA VAL A 163 28.66 31.40 -29.17
C VAL A 163 27.60 30.33 -28.84
N PRO A 164 26.62 30.05 -29.73
CA PRO A 164 25.23 30.04 -29.30
C PRO A 164 24.58 28.64 -29.33
N VAL A 165 23.63 28.42 -28.43
CA VAL A 165 22.73 27.26 -28.50
C VAL A 165 21.67 27.51 -29.56
N ALA A 166 21.71 26.77 -30.66
CA ALA A 166 20.62 26.70 -31.63
C ALA A 166 19.41 25.99 -31.00
N PRO A 167 18.16 26.39 -31.33
CA PRO A 167 16.97 25.88 -30.66
C PRO A 167 16.56 24.53 -31.25
N ASP A 168 16.96 23.42 -30.62
CA ASP A 168 16.49 22.10 -31.03
C ASP A 168 15.11 21.78 -30.44
N SER A 169 14.12 21.80 -31.33
CA SER A 169 12.93 20.94 -31.34
C SER A 169 12.28 20.63 -29.98
N GLN A 170 11.28 21.44 -29.61
CA GLN A 170 10.33 21.11 -28.53
C GLN A 170 9.58 19.80 -28.83
N ARG A 171 10.11 18.67 -28.35
CA ARG A 171 9.38 17.42 -28.25
C ARG A 171 8.46 17.51 -27.02
N PRO A 172 7.12 17.49 -27.16
CA PRO A 172 6.24 17.59 -26.00
C PRO A 172 6.37 16.32 -25.14
N ALA A 173 7.09 16.45 -24.02
CA ALA A 173 7.09 15.44 -22.97
C ALA A 173 5.64 15.23 -22.51
N SER A 174 5.13 14.01 -22.65
CA SER A 174 3.75 13.69 -22.26
C SER A 174 3.64 13.67 -20.73
N PRO A 175 2.91 14.61 -20.09
CA PRO A 175 2.90 14.77 -18.64
C PRO A 175 1.89 13.80 -17.99
N ARG A 176 2.02 12.50 -18.29
CA ARG A 176 0.97 11.50 -17.99
C ARG A 176 1.21 10.63 -16.75
N SER A 177 2.42 10.61 -16.18
CA SER A 177 2.74 9.66 -15.11
C SER A 177 2.64 10.21 -13.68
N GLU A 178 2.76 11.53 -13.48
CA GLU A 178 2.67 12.14 -12.14
C GLU A 178 1.30 12.82 -11.91
N ALA A 179 0.69 13.38 -12.97
CA ALA A 179 -0.57 14.13 -12.89
C ALA A 179 -1.80 13.31 -12.48
N GLN A 180 -1.73 11.97 -12.50
CA GLN A 180 -2.88 11.11 -12.13
C GLN A 180 -3.02 10.90 -10.61
N ALA A 181 -1.96 11.10 -9.83
CA ALA A 181 -1.99 10.93 -8.37
C ALA A 181 -2.53 12.16 -7.61
N ALA A 182 -2.67 13.32 -8.28
CA ALA A 182 -3.03 14.59 -7.66
C ALA A 182 -4.44 15.10 -8.02
N ALA A 183 -5.24 14.32 -8.75
CA ALA A 183 -6.62 14.71 -9.06
C ALA A 183 -7.50 14.60 -7.80
N PRO A 184 -8.23 15.65 -7.38
CA PRO A 184 -9.12 15.54 -6.22
C PRO A 184 -10.17 14.44 -6.43
N ILE A 185 -10.57 13.77 -5.35
CA ILE A 185 -11.67 12.81 -5.39
C ILE A 185 -12.95 13.59 -5.76
N PRO A 186 -13.77 13.12 -6.72
CA PRO A 186 -15.05 13.75 -7.03
C PRO A 186 -15.95 13.83 -5.79
N THR A 187 -16.72 14.91 -5.65
CA THR A 187 -17.60 15.12 -4.48
C THR A 187 -19.01 14.59 -4.68
N ARG A 188 -19.46 14.43 -5.93
CA ARG A 188 -20.74 13.80 -6.27
C ARG A 188 -20.60 12.29 -6.34
N LEU A 189 -21.62 11.58 -5.89
CA LEU A 189 -21.59 10.13 -5.76
C LEU A 189 -21.57 9.43 -7.13
N GLU A 190 -22.29 9.99 -8.10
CA GLU A 190 -22.32 9.54 -9.49
C GLU A 190 -20.94 9.67 -10.14
N ASP A 191 -20.23 10.77 -9.89
CA ASP A 191 -18.88 11.02 -10.40
C ASP A 191 -17.85 10.11 -9.70
N GLN A 192 -18.02 9.82 -8.41
CA GLN A 192 -17.22 8.83 -7.68
C GLN A 192 -17.39 7.42 -8.25
N LEU A 193 -18.63 7.00 -8.51
CA LEU A 193 -18.91 5.69 -9.12
C LEU A 193 -18.36 5.61 -10.54
N ALA A 194 -18.42 6.71 -11.31
CA ALA A 194 -17.82 6.77 -12.65
C ALA A 194 -16.29 6.65 -12.60
N GLU A 195 -15.64 7.34 -11.67
CA GLU A 195 -14.18 7.26 -11.45
C GLU A 195 -13.75 5.87 -10.98
N LEU A 196 -14.45 5.26 -10.00
CA LEU A 196 -14.20 3.89 -9.57
C LEU A 196 -14.32 2.92 -10.75
N SER A 197 -15.38 3.04 -11.55
CA SER A 197 -15.63 2.18 -12.71
C SER A 197 -14.55 2.31 -13.77
N ARG A 198 -14.11 3.55 -14.05
CA ARG A 198 -13.00 3.85 -14.97
C ARG A 198 -11.67 3.24 -14.51
N LEU A 199 -11.40 3.27 -13.21
CA LEU A 199 -10.15 2.74 -12.64
C LEU A 199 -10.15 1.21 -12.53
N THR A 200 -11.31 0.60 -12.25
CA THR A 200 -11.42 -0.84 -11.96
C THR A 200 -11.99 -1.68 -13.10
N GLY A 201 -12.50 -1.07 -14.17
CA GLY A 201 -12.99 -1.77 -15.35
C GLY A 201 -14.44 -2.28 -15.28
N TYR A 202 -15.26 -1.82 -14.32
CA TYR A 202 -16.71 -2.03 -14.41
C TYR A 202 -17.32 -1.20 -15.54
N ARG A 203 -18.37 -1.73 -16.18
CA ARG A 203 -19.32 -0.92 -16.94
C ARG A 203 -20.35 -0.32 -15.97
N LEU A 204 -20.36 0.99 -15.82
CA LEU A 204 -21.38 1.72 -15.06
C LEU A 204 -22.59 2.06 -15.94
N THR A 205 -23.78 1.88 -15.38
CA THR A 205 -25.06 2.32 -15.95
C THR A 205 -25.97 2.86 -14.83
N PHE A 206 -26.94 3.71 -15.18
CA PHE A 206 -27.93 4.24 -14.25
C PHE A 206 -29.34 3.87 -14.74
N PRO A 207 -29.88 2.69 -14.37
CA PRO A 207 -31.18 2.22 -14.88
C PRO A 207 -32.37 3.06 -14.40
N ALA A 208 -32.24 3.79 -13.29
CA ALA A 208 -33.25 4.73 -12.79
C ALA A 208 -32.59 5.83 -11.93
N PRO A 209 -33.26 6.98 -11.70
CA PRO A 209 -32.79 7.98 -10.75
C PRO A 209 -32.54 7.37 -9.36
N GLY A 210 -31.36 7.64 -8.79
CA GLY A 210 -30.94 7.07 -7.51
C GLY A 210 -30.52 5.60 -7.53
N VAL A 211 -30.49 4.93 -8.70
CA VAL A 211 -30.02 3.55 -8.86
C VAL A 211 -28.86 3.50 -9.85
N ALA A 212 -27.71 2.98 -9.41
CA ALA A 212 -26.58 2.65 -10.27
C ALA A 212 -26.43 1.13 -10.41
N ARG A 213 -25.91 0.67 -11.55
CA ARG A 213 -25.58 -0.74 -11.80
C ARG A 213 -24.17 -0.84 -12.38
N LEU A 214 -23.29 -1.55 -11.67
CA LEU A 214 -21.94 -1.92 -12.10
C LEU A 214 -21.99 -3.32 -12.69
N ALA A 215 -21.52 -3.50 -13.92
CA ALA A 215 -21.37 -4.80 -14.56
C ALA A 215 -19.89 -5.16 -14.73
N ALA A 216 -19.48 -6.32 -14.24
CA ALA A 216 -18.15 -6.89 -14.41
C ALA A 216 -18.16 -7.81 -15.64
N GLU A 217 -17.61 -7.36 -16.77
CA GLU A 217 -17.62 -8.10 -18.05
C GLU A 217 -16.51 -9.18 -18.12
N LEU A 218 -16.48 -10.07 -17.12
CA LEU A 218 -15.45 -11.11 -16.94
C LEU A 218 -15.78 -12.43 -17.67
N GLY A 219 -16.50 -12.36 -18.79
CA GLY A 219 -17.01 -13.55 -19.50
C GLY A 219 -17.85 -14.46 -18.59
N ALA A 220 -17.52 -15.74 -18.53
CA ALA A 220 -18.22 -16.74 -17.70
C ALA A 220 -18.14 -16.50 -16.17
N HIS A 221 -17.29 -15.55 -15.72
CA HIS A 221 -17.20 -15.14 -14.32
C HIS A 221 -17.79 -13.75 -14.06
N GLY A 222 -18.46 -13.17 -15.04
CA GLY A 222 -19.11 -11.87 -14.92
C GLY A 222 -20.20 -11.87 -13.85
N TYR A 223 -20.48 -10.68 -13.34
CA TYR A 223 -21.52 -10.44 -12.34
C TYR A 223 -21.94 -8.97 -12.33
N THR A 224 -23.06 -8.69 -11.68
CA THR A 224 -23.67 -7.37 -11.58
C THR A 224 -23.79 -6.93 -10.11
N VAL A 225 -23.56 -5.65 -9.84
CA VAL A 225 -23.79 -5.01 -8.54
C VAL A 225 -24.77 -3.88 -8.73
N GLN A 226 -25.86 -3.89 -7.97
CA GLN A 226 -26.84 -2.82 -7.98
C GLN A 226 -26.71 -1.97 -6.72
N LEU A 227 -26.58 -0.66 -6.90
CA LEU A 227 -26.29 0.30 -5.85
C LEU A 227 -27.44 1.30 -5.73
N ALA A 228 -28.07 1.35 -4.56
CA ALA A 228 -29.03 2.38 -4.21
C ALA A 228 -28.26 3.59 -3.66
N LEU A 229 -28.37 4.74 -4.34
CA LEU A 229 -27.64 5.97 -3.96
C LEU A 229 -28.26 6.68 -2.74
N ASN A 230 -29.50 6.32 -2.41
CA ASN A 230 -30.28 6.78 -1.26
C ASN A 230 -31.33 5.72 -0.86
N GLY A 231 -31.99 5.91 0.29
CA GLY A 231 -33.00 4.96 0.79
C GLY A 231 -34.28 4.87 -0.05
N ASP A 232 -34.66 5.95 -0.75
CA ASP A 232 -35.87 5.97 -1.59
C ASP A 232 -35.73 5.09 -2.83
N ALA A 233 -34.52 5.00 -3.38
CA ALA A 233 -34.19 4.15 -4.52
C ALA A 233 -34.55 2.67 -4.30
N LEU A 234 -34.50 2.18 -3.05
CA LEU A 234 -34.88 0.80 -2.67
C LEU A 234 -36.36 0.47 -2.98
N ARG A 235 -37.22 1.49 -3.11
CA ARG A 235 -38.65 1.33 -3.40
C ARG A 235 -38.96 1.32 -4.89
N THR A 236 -38.00 1.71 -5.75
CA THR A 236 -38.21 1.83 -7.20
C THR A 236 -38.43 0.46 -7.87
N PRO A 237 -39.15 0.39 -9.01
CA PRO A 237 -39.27 -0.85 -9.78
C PRO A 237 -37.91 -1.34 -10.30
N ALA A 238 -37.02 -0.43 -10.70
CA ALA A 238 -35.67 -0.75 -11.18
C ALA A 238 -34.83 -1.49 -10.11
N TRP A 239 -34.98 -1.14 -8.83
CA TRP A 239 -34.33 -1.90 -7.73
C TRP A 239 -34.79 -3.36 -7.65
N ARG A 240 -36.05 -3.64 -8.00
CA ARG A 240 -36.65 -4.99 -7.93
C ARG A 240 -36.27 -5.90 -9.11
N GLU A 241 -35.66 -5.36 -10.17
CA GLU A 241 -35.05 -6.18 -11.23
C GLU A 241 -33.96 -7.11 -10.67
N GLY A 242 -33.26 -6.65 -9.63
CA GLY A 242 -32.18 -7.38 -9.00
C GLY A 242 -30.86 -7.37 -9.78
N ALA A 243 -29.87 -7.96 -9.13
CA ALA A 243 -28.49 -8.17 -9.59
C ALA A 243 -27.87 -9.29 -8.73
N ASP A 244 -26.70 -9.79 -9.12
CA ASP A 244 -25.98 -10.82 -8.34
C ASP A 244 -25.62 -10.34 -6.92
N TYR A 245 -25.35 -9.05 -6.79
CA TYR A 245 -25.16 -8.36 -5.53
C TYR A 245 -25.95 -7.05 -5.54
N ALA A 246 -26.49 -6.67 -4.38
CA ALA A 246 -27.16 -5.39 -4.17
C ALA A 246 -26.59 -4.74 -2.91
N ALA A 247 -26.47 -3.41 -2.87
CA ALA A 247 -26.08 -2.66 -1.67
C ALA A 247 -26.67 -1.24 -1.64
N LEU A 248 -26.91 -0.72 -0.44
CA LEU A 248 -27.25 0.69 -0.19
C LEU A 248 -25.97 1.51 0.04
N ILE A 249 -25.90 2.71 -0.53
CA ILE A 249 -24.81 3.64 -0.25
C ILE A 249 -25.14 4.48 0.99
N THR A 250 -24.32 4.34 2.03
CA THR A 250 -24.50 4.95 3.36
C THR A 250 -23.26 5.71 3.80
N THR A 251 -23.28 6.30 4.99
CA THR A 251 -22.07 6.70 5.74
C THR A 251 -21.58 5.56 6.64
N GLU A 252 -20.37 5.69 7.22
CA GLU A 252 -19.88 4.75 8.25
C GLU A 252 -20.75 4.71 9.52
N ALA A 253 -21.38 5.84 9.87
CA ALA A 253 -22.26 5.93 11.04
C ALA A 253 -23.60 5.17 10.84
N GLU A 254 -23.98 4.89 9.59
CA GLU A 254 -25.24 4.27 9.23
C GLU A 254 -25.09 2.75 9.09
N HIS A 255 -25.67 2.00 10.03
CA HIS A 255 -25.76 0.54 9.99
C HIS A 255 -27.22 0.09 9.73
N PRO A 256 -27.69 0.09 8.46
CA PRO A 256 -29.01 -0.46 8.16
C PRO A 256 -29.02 -1.98 8.40
N GLN A 257 -29.94 -2.44 9.26
CA GLN A 257 -30.09 -3.87 9.53
C GLN A 257 -30.64 -4.60 8.30
N ASN A 258 -30.13 -5.80 8.02
CA ASN A 258 -30.55 -6.68 6.92
C ASN A 258 -30.39 -6.09 5.50
N LEU A 259 -29.61 -5.02 5.33
CA LEU A 259 -29.20 -4.51 4.03
C LEU A 259 -27.69 -4.56 3.90
N HIS A 260 -27.23 -5.03 2.75
CA HIS A 260 -25.84 -4.87 2.36
C HIS A 260 -25.52 -3.39 2.13
N ARG A 261 -24.30 -2.96 2.44
CA ARG A 261 -23.88 -1.55 2.30
C ARG A 261 -22.55 -1.34 1.59
N LEU A 262 -22.42 -0.15 1.01
CA LEU A 262 -21.17 0.47 0.59
C LEU A 262 -21.10 1.84 1.29
N THR A 263 -20.08 2.11 2.10
CA THR A 263 -19.94 3.44 2.71
C THR A 263 -19.30 4.42 1.73
N ARG A 264 -19.65 5.71 1.82
CA ARG A 264 -19.05 6.78 1.01
C ARG A 264 -17.55 6.93 1.28
N GLU A 265 -17.17 6.70 2.52
CA GLU A 265 -15.80 6.71 3.03
C GLU A 265 -14.99 5.56 2.42
N ALA A 266 -15.56 4.34 2.38
CA ALA A 266 -14.94 3.21 1.69
C ALA A 266 -14.87 3.43 0.17
N LEU A 267 -15.90 4.00 -0.46
CA LEU A 267 -15.88 4.33 -1.89
C LEU A 267 -14.76 5.32 -2.24
N ALA A 268 -14.56 6.36 -1.42
CA ALA A 268 -13.46 7.30 -1.59
C ALA A 268 -12.09 6.62 -1.42
N ALA A 269 -11.92 5.77 -0.39
CA ALA A 269 -10.70 5.00 -0.18
C ALA A 269 -10.41 4.02 -1.33
N LEU A 270 -11.43 3.34 -1.86
CA LEU A 270 -11.32 2.46 -3.02
C LEU A 270 -10.80 3.19 -4.28
N ILE A 271 -11.26 4.42 -4.53
CA ILE A 271 -10.80 5.24 -5.65
C ILE A 271 -9.31 5.56 -5.49
N GLU A 272 -8.87 5.98 -4.30
CA GLU A 272 -7.45 6.22 -4.01
C GLU A 272 -6.61 4.96 -4.15
N HIS A 273 -7.07 3.82 -3.61
CA HIS A 273 -6.39 2.53 -3.76
C HIS A 273 -6.27 2.10 -5.22
N ALA A 274 -7.32 2.28 -6.04
CA ALA A 274 -7.33 1.97 -7.46
C ALA A 274 -6.48 2.93 -8.33
N ARG A 275 -6.11 4.11 -7.80
CA ARG A 275 -5.13 5.02 -8.43
C ARG A 275 -3.68 4.56 -8.21
N LEU A 276 -3.40 3.88 -7.10
CA LEU A 276 -2.05 3.43 -6.73
C LEU A 276 -1.66 2.09 -7.34
N ALA A 277 -2.59 1.13 -7.38
CA ALA A 277 -2.38 -0.19 -7.97
C ALA A 277 -3.63 -0.63 -8.76
N PRO A 278 -3.48 -1.47 -9.80
CA PRO A 278 -4.61 -1.98 -10.55
C PRO A 278 -5.49 -2.86 -9.66
N LEU A 279 -6.69 -2.38 -9.34
CA LEU A 279 -7.76 -3.15 -8.71
C LEU A 279 -8.76 -3.60 -9.79
N SER A 280 -9.22 -4.83 -9.72
CA SER A 280 -10.18 -5.41 -10.68
C SER A 280 -11.50 -5.79 -10.02
N PRO A 281 -12.55 -6.13 -10.79
CA PRO A 281 -13.78 -6.67 -10.23
C PRO A 281 -13.56 -8.04 -9.56
N ILE A 282 -12.53 -8.80 -9.95
CA ILE A 282 -12.23 -10.09 -9.31
C ILE A 282 -11.86 -9.87 -7.83
N ASP A 283 -11.02 -8.87 -7.54
CA ASP A 283 -10.57 -8.54 -6.18
C ASP A 283 -11.75 -8.06 -5.31
N LEU A 284 -12.66 -7.28 -5.90
CA LEU A 284 -13.81 -6.71 -5.20
C LEU A 284 -14.97 -7.70 -4.98
N ARG A 285 -15.06 -8.78 -5.76
CA ARG A 285 -16.15 -9.77 -5.69
C ARG A 285 -16.35 -10.38 -4.30
N GLY A 286 -15.25 -10.63 -3.58
CA GLY A 286 -15.29 -11.18 -2.22
C GLY A 286 -16.02 -10.25 -1.23
N TYR A 287 -15.83 -8.94 -1.38
CA TYR A 287 -16.42 -7.91 -0.53
C TYR A 287 -17.90 -7.70 -0.85
N TRP A 288 -18.28 -7.70 -2.14
CA TRP A 288 -19.70 -7.70 -2.53
C TRP A 288 -20.46 -8.92 -1.99
N LYS A 289 -19.84 -10.10 -2.00
CA LYS A 289 -20.41 -11.31 -1.40
C LYS A 289 -20.50 -11.25 0.12
N ALA A 290 -19.57 -10.57 0.79
CA ALA A 290 -19.63 -10.35 2.24
C ALA A 290 -20.74 -9.36 2.64
N GLY A 291 -21.25 -8.56 1.69
CA GLY A 291 -22.39 -7.67 1.86
C GLY A 291 -22.10 -6.39 2.64
N ASN A 292 -20.87 -6.20 3.11
CA ASN A 292 -20.47 -5.00 3.82
C ASN A 292 -19.15 -4.50 3.24
N LEU A 293 -19.16 -3.29 2.67
CA LEU A 293 -18.01 -2.66 2.06
C LEU A 293 -17.81 -1.28 2.71
N ASP A 294 -17.13 -1.31 3.85
CA ASP A 294 -16.86 -0.20 4.78
C ASP A 294 -15.35 0.07 4.94
N LEU A 295 -14.96 0.98 5.82
CA LEU A 295 -13.54 1.32 6.05
C LEU A 295 -12.69 0.13 6.52
N ALA A 296 -13.24 -0.84 7.24
CA ALA A 296 -12.52 -2.08 7.59
C ALA A 296 -12.27 -2.96 6.35
N SER A 297 -13.21 -2.97 5.42
CA SER A 297 -13.08 -3.61 4.12
C SER A 297 -12.08 -2.88 3.22
N ALA A 298 -12.12 -1.54 3.18
CA ALA A 298 -11.16 -0.71 2.46
C ALA A 298 -9.73 -0.88 3.02
N ALA A 299 -9.54 -0.93 4.34
CA ALA A 299 -8.25 -1.23 4.96
C ALA A 299 -7.72 -2.61 4.54
N SER A 300 -8.59 -3.62 4.44
CA SER A 300 -8.21 -4.95 3.93
C SER A 300 -7.78 -4.93 2.45
N ILE A 301 -8.30 -3.99 1.64
CA ILE A 301 -7.92 -3.77 0.24
C ILE A 301 -6.62 -2.95 0.16
N SER A 302 -6.40 -2.02 1.10
CA SER A 302 -5.14 -1.28 1.25
C SER A 302 -3.95 -2.22 1.44
N GLU A 303 -4.10 -3.32 2.20
CA GLU A 303 -3.06 -4.35 2.34
C GLU A 303 -2.74 -5.07 1.01
N LEU A 304 -3.75 -5.35 0.19
CA LEU A 304 -3.57 -5.92 -1.15
C LEU A 304 -2.85 -4.95 -2.09
N VAL A 305 -3.18 -3.66 -2.04
CA VAL A 305 -2.47 -2.61 -2.79
C VAL A 305 -1.04 -2.44 -2.28
N GLY A 306 -0.84 -2.47 -0.96
CA GLY A 306 0.47 -2.44 -0.32
C GLY A 306 1.38 -3.57 -0.78
N ALA A 307 0.84 -4.80 -0.91
CA ALA A 307 1.57 -5.94 -1.46
C ALA A 307 1.99 -5.72 -2.92
N HIS A 308 1.11 -5.18 -3.78
CA HIS A 308 1.46 -4.85 -5.17
C HIS A 308 2.54 -3.77 -5.27
N LEU A 309 2.46 -2.73 -4.43
CA LEU A 309 3.47 -1.67 -4.37
C LEU A 309 4.81 -2.20 -3.84
N ALA A 310 4.79 -3.06 -2.82
CA ALA A 310 5.98 -3.72 -2.29
C ALA A 310 6.66 -4.60 -3.35
N GLN A 311 5.89 -5.40 -4.10
CA GLN A 311 6.42 -6.23 -5.20
C GLN A 311 7.06 -5.37 -6.31
N ARG A 312 6.43 -4.25 -6.68
CA ARG A 312 7.01 -3.27 -7.63
C ARG A 312 8.29 -2.63 -7.09
N GLY A 313 8.32 -2.29 -5.80
CA GLY A 313 9.49 -1.78 -5.09
C GLY A 313 10.65 -2.79 -5.10
N ALA A 314 10.39 -4.04 -4.75
CA ALA A 314 11.36 -5.13 -4.76
C ALA A 314 11.97 -5.34 -6.15
N PHE A 315 11.14 -5.43 -7.20
CA PHE A 315 11.60 -5.52 -8.60
C PHE A 315 12.50 -4.35 -8.99
N SER A 316 12.11 -3.14 -8.59
CA SER A 316 12.87 -1.91 -8.88
C SER A 316 14.21 -1.88 -8.13
N PHE A 317 14.25 -2.35 -6.88
CA PHE A 317 15.48 -2.40 -6.08
C PHE A 317 16.46 -3.46 -6.58
N VAL A 318 15.96 -4.61 -7.08
CA VAL A 318 16.79 -5.60 -7.79
C VAL A 318 17.39 -5.00 -9.07
N LEU A 319 16.58 -4.31 -9.89
CA LEU A 319 17.09 -3.63 -11.10
C LEU A 319 18.16 -2.58 -10.78
N LEU A 320 17.95 -1.73 -9.77
CA LEU A 320 18.95 -0.74 -9.35
C LEU A 320 20.24 -1.41 -8.82
N THR A 321 20.12 -2.54 -8.14
CA THR A 321 21.28 -3.31 -7.66
C THR A 321 22.05 -3.94 -8.84
N LEU A 322 21.34 -4.48 -9.83
CA LEU A 322 21.94 -5.00 -11.08
C LEU A 322 22.57 -3.87 -11.92
N ALA A 323 21.98 -2.68 -11.96
CA ALA A 323 22.52 -1.51 -12.66
C ALA A 323 23.83 -0.96 -12.04
N SER A 324 24.20 -1.43 -10.84
CA SER A 324 25.51 -1.15 -10.23
C SER A 324 26.59 -2.18 -10.59
N GLN A 325 26.28 -3.14 -11.47
CA GLN A 325 27.20 -4.15 -11.98
C GLN A 325 27.51 -3.85 -13.45
N PRO A 326 28.76 -4.07 -13.93
CA PRO A 326 29.09 -3.84 -15.34
C PRO A 326 28.29 -4.76 -16.28
N ALA A 327 27.94 -4.30 -17.47
CA ALA A 327 27.49 -5.16 -18.56
C ALA A 327 28.43 -6.36 -18.79
N HIS A 328 27.85 -7.48 -19.22
CA HIS A 328 28.56 -8.74 -19.51
C HIS A 328 29.27 -9.38 -18.29
N SER A 329 28.96 -8.94 -17.06
CA SER A 329 29.49 -9.52 -15.82
C SER A 329 28.65 -10.71 -15.30
N ILE A 330 29.28 -11.56 -14.49
CA ILE A 330 28.61 -12.65 -13.76
C ILE A 330 28.17 -12.15 -12.39
N VAL A 331 26.88 -12.28 -12.08
CA VAL A 331 26.28 -11.96 -10.79
C VAL A 331 25.78 -13.23 -10.09
N SER A 332 25.89 -13.28 -8.76
CA SER A 332 25.41 -14.39 -7.93
C SER A 332 24.15 -13.98 -7.17
N ALA A 333 23.12 -14.82 -7.18
CA ALA A 333 21.89 -14.58 -6.41
C ALA A 333 22.17 -14.41 -4.90
N ALA A 334 23.13 -15.15 -4.35
CA ALA A 334 23.53 -15.01 -2.94
C ALA A 334 24.13 -13.62 -2.66
N ARG A 335 25.05 -13.14 -3.52
CA ARG A 335 25.67 -11.83 -3.37
C ARG A 335 24.70 -10.67 -3.62
N LEU A 336 23.70 -10.87 -4.47
CA LEU A 336 22.59 -9.92 -4.64
C LEU A 336 21.71 -9.89 -3.37
N ALA A 337 21.35 -11.03 -2.80
CA ALA A 337 20.59 -11.09 -1.55
C ALA A 337 21.30 -10.37 -0.39
N GLU A 338 22.62 -10.56 -0.25
CA GLU A 338 23.45 -9.83 0.73
C GLU A 338 23.37 -8.30 0.56
N ARG A 339 23.37 -7.80 -0.69
CA ARG A 339 23.28 -6.35 -0.98
C ARG A 339 21.87 -5.79 -0.81
N LEU A 340 20.84 -6.60 -1.04
CA LEU A 340 19.42 -6.22 -0.89
C LEU A 340 18.94 -6.31 0.58
N GLY A 341 19.63 -7.09 1.41
CA GLY A 341 19.33 -7.24 2.84
C GLY A 341 17.90 -7.75 3.08
N SER A 342 17.19 -7.14 4.03
CA SER A 342 15.79 -7.46 4.33
C SER A 342 14.78 -6.87 3.33
N GLY A 343 15.22 -6.07 2.36
CA GLY A 343 14.33 -5.36 1.43
C GLY A 343 13.70 -6.26 0.34
N VAL A 344 14.31 -7.41 0.03
CA VAL A 344 13.79 -8.39 -0.93
C VAL A 344 14.05 -9.78 -0.37
N ASN A 345 13.01 -10.60 -0.23
CA ASN A 345 13.20 -11.97 0.28
C ASN A 345 13.80 -12.90 -0.80
N THR A 346 14.46 -13.98 -0.39
CA THR A 346 15.16 -14.88 -1.32
C THR A 346 14.25 -15.49 -2.39
N ALA A 347 12.99 -15.79 -2.10
CA ALA A 347 12.06 -16.35 -3.09
C ALA A 347 11.60 -15.30 -4.11
N GLU A 348 11.32 -14.07 -3.65
CA GLU A 348 11.08 -12.93 -4.55
C GLU A 348 12.28 -12.65 -5.45
N LEU A 349 13.49 -12.62 -4.90
CA LEU A 349 14.71 -12.40 -5.69
C LEU A 349 14.83 -13.43 -6.81
N HIS A 350 14.66 -14.73 -6.52
CA HIS A 350 14.72 -15.75 -7.56
C HIS A 350 13.59 -15.61 -8.60
N SER A 351 12.38 -15.24 -8.19
CA SER A 351 11.25 -14.98 -9.10
C SER A 351 11.51 -13.77 -10.01
N ILE A 352 12.12 -12.71 -9.48
CA ILE A 352 12.52 -11.52 -10.23
C ILE A 352 13.65 -11.87 -11.22
N LEU A 353 14.69 -12.60 -10.77
CA LEU A 353 15.78 -13.02 -11.65
C LEU A 353 15.30 -13.96 -12.77
N ASP A 354 14.42 -14.93 -12.48
CA ASP A 354 13.80 -15.79 -13.51
C ASP A 354 12.98 -14.95 -14.51
N THR A 355 12.19 -13.99 -14.04
CA THR A 355 11.46 -13.04 -14.91
C THR A 355 12.42 -12.29 -15.84
N LEU A 356 13.57 -11.84 -15.33
CA LEU A 356 14.61 -11.15 -16.10
C LEU A 356 15.37 -12.07 -17.08
N THR A 357 15.28 -13.40 -16.98
CA THR A 357 15.80 -14.32 -18.01
C THR A 357 14.88 -14.49 -19.23
N ARG A 358 13.64 -13.99 -19.16
CA ARG A 358 12.58 -14.27 -20.15
C ARG A 358 12.25 -13.04 -20.99
N ALA A 359 11.69 -13.27 -22.18
CA ALA A 359 11.14 -12.19 -22.99
C ALA A 359 9.95 -11.53 -22.26
N PRO A 360 9.76 -10.20 -22.37
CA PRO A 360 10.49 -9.26 -23.24
C PRO A 360 11.81 -8.75 -22.67
N PHE A 361 12.18 -9.07 -21.42
CA PHE A 361 13.39 -8.54 -20.78
C PHE A 361 14.67 -9.13 -21.39
N LEU A 362 14.86 -10.46 -21.26
CA LEU A 362 16.10 -11.15 -21.65
C LEU A 362 17.38 -10.48 -21.09
N ALA A 363 17.31 -9.92 -19.88
CA ALA A 363 18.41 -9.21 -19.22
C ALA A 363 19.52 -10.14 -18.74
N LEU A 364 19.15 -11.37 -18.36
CA LEU A 364 20.02 -12.34 -17.71
C LEU A 364 20.07 -13.65 -18.51
N THR A 365 21.24 -14.27 -18.59
CA THR A 365 21.35 -15.70 -18.94
C THR A 365 21.63 -16.49 -17.65
N PRO A 366 20.82 -17.50 -17.29
CA PRO A 366 21.09 -18.32 -16.11
C PRO A 366 22.33 -19.19 -16.32
N LEU A 367 23.15 -19.32 -15.26
CA LEU A 367 24.35 -20.14 -15.20
C LEU A 367 24.25 -21.16 -14.05
N PRO A 368 25.06 -22.23 -14.05
CA PRO A 368 25.12 -23.18 -12.94
C PRO A 368 25.43 -22.50 -11.59
N GLY A 369 24.96 -23.10 -10.49
CA GLY A 369 25.28 -22.63 -9.13
C GLY A 369 24.55 -21.34 -8.70
N GLY A 370 23.42 -20.99 -9.30
CA GLY A 370 22.65 -19.79 -8.93
C GLY A 370 23.29 -18.47 -9.39
N GLN A 371 24.13 -18.56 -10.43
CA GLN A 371 24.76 -17.42 -11.09
C GLN A 371 23.98 -17.00 -12.34
N TYR A 372 24.19 -15.77 -12.78
CA TYR A 372 23.59 -15.21 -13.98
C TYR A 372 24.61 -14.34 -14.70
N LEU A 373 24.65 -14.41 -16.03
CA LEU A 373 25.36 -13.44 -16.86
C LEU A 373 24.42 -12.26 -17.13
N LEU A 374 24.82 -11.05 -16.74
CA LEU A 374 24.14 -9.81 -17.11
C LEU A 374 24.45 -9.50 -18.58
N ARG A 375 23.44 -9.49 -19.45
CA ARG A 375 23.64 -9.48 -20.91
C ARG A 375 23.97 -8.11 -21.51
N GLY A 376 23.80 -7.02 -20.75
CA GLY A 376 24.02 -5.64 -21.16
C GLY A 376 23.74 -4.68 -20.01
N GLU A 377 23.84 -3.37 -20.26
CA GLU A 377 23.50 -2.36 -19.26
C GLU A 377 22.00 -2.37 -18.95
N VAL A 378 21.63 -2.33 -17.67
CA VAL A 378 20.22 -2.33 -17.24
C VAL A 378 19.45 -1.11 -17.76
N ARG A 379 20.15 0.02 -17.96
CA ARG A 379 19.59 1.24 -18.55
C ARG A 379 19.13 1.02 -19.98
N ASP A 380 19.97 0.39 -20.80
CA ASP A 380 19.71 0.21 -22.23
C ASP A 380 18.58 -0.81 -22.43
N LEU A 381 18.59 -1.89 -21.63
CA LEU A 381 17.49 -2.84 -21.54
C LEU A 381 16.13 -2.20 -21.21
N LEU A 382 16.10 -1.23 -20.30
CA LEU A 382 14.87 -0.50 -19.97
C LEU A 382 14.44 0.46 -21.09
N ALA A 383 15.39 0.98 -21.87
CA ALA A 383 15.09 1.76 -23.08
C ALA A 383 14.48 0.86 -24.18
N ASP A 384 15.12 -0.27 -24.49
CA ASP A 384 14.62 -1.26 -25.45
C ASP A 384 13.21 -1.76 -25.10
N LEU A 385 12.96 -2.04 -23.82
CA LEU A 385 11.65 -2.46 -23.33
C LEU A 385 10.60 -1.35 -23.50
N ALA A 386 10.97 -0.08 -23.26
CA ALA A 386 10.07 1.05 -23.46
C ALA A 386 9.76 1.25 -24.96
N GLU A 387 10.75 1.14 -25.84
CA GLU A 387 10.56 1.23 -27.29
C GLU A 387 9.69 0.08 -27.83
N TYR A 388 9.91 -1.15 -27.35
CA TYR A 388 9.08 -2.31 -27.65
C TYR A 388 7.62 -2.08 -27.21
N ALA A 389 7.40 -1.66 -25.97
CA ALA A 389 6.08 -1.37 -25.43
C ALA A 389 5.37 -0.27 -26.24
N ASP A 390 6.10 0.76 -26.67
CA ASP A 390 5.57 1.83 -27.51
C ASP A 390 5.26 1.35 -28.94
N GLY A 391 6.09 0.46 -29.49
CA GLY A 391 5.83 -0.22 -30.76
C GLY A 391 4.54 -1.04 -30.73
N VAL A 392 4.33 -1.84 -29.68
CA VAL A 392 3.09 -2.60 -29.46
C VAL A 392 1.90 -1.65 -29.27
N ARG A 393 2.04 -0.60 -28.45
CA ARG A 393 0.99 0.40 -28.20
C ARG A 393 0.54 1.13 -29.47
N ARG A 394 1.46 1.41 -30.41
CA ARG A 394 1.12 1.99 -31.72
C ARG A 394 0.26 1.03 -32.55
N ARG A 395 0.63 -0.26 -32.61
CA ARG A 395 -0.12 -1.29 -33.35
C ARG A 395 -1.52 -1.53 -32.78
N LEU A 396 -1.66 -1.61 -31.45
CA LEU A 396 -2.96 -1.80 -30.78
C LEU A 396 -3.94 -0.63 -30.97
N ARG A 397 -3.45 0.57 -31.31
CA ARG A 397 -4.29 1.75 -31.60
C ARG A 397 -4.72 1.86 -33.05
N GLN A 398 -4.11 1.11 -33.96
CA GLN A 398 -4.47 1.16 -35.37
C GLN A 398 -5.77 0.36 -35.55
N PRO A 399 -6.92 0.98 -35.87
CA PRO A 399 -8.14 0.23 -36.12
C PRO A 399 -7.91 -0.70 -37.30
N ALA A 400 -8.48 -1.91 -37.25
CA ALA A 400 -8.49 -2.82 -38.38
C ALA A 400 -9.09 -2.08 -39.59
N GLN A 401 -8.25 -1.79 -40.58
CA GLN A 401 -8.64 -0.98 -41.73
C GLN A 401 -9.72 -1.76 -42.48
N PRO A 402 -10.95 -1.21 -42.64
CA PRO A 402 -12.03 -1.96 -43.27
C PRO A 402 -11.62 -2.31 -44.70
N ALA A 403 -11.72 -3.60 -45.03
CA ALA A 403 -11.36 -4.10 -46.34
C ALA A 403 -12.14 -3.32 -47.40
N THR A 404 -11.40 -2.68 -48.32
CA THR A 404 -12.00 -1.88 -49.38
C THR A 404 -12.90 -2.77 -50.22
N PRO A 405 -14.20 -2.47 -50.38
CA PRO A 405 -15.09 -3.32 -51.15
C PRO A 405 -14.58 -3.39 -52.60
N THR A 406 -14.35 -4.60 -53.09
CA THR A 406 -13.89 -4.85 -54.45
C THR A 406 -14.92 -4.29 -55.43
N PRO A 407 -14.53 -3.47 -56.42
CA PRO A 407 -15.49 -2.93 -57.38
C PRO A 407 -16.08 -4.07 -58.21
N THR A 408 -17.41 -4.17 -58.21
CA THR A 408 -18.15 -5.12 -59.04
C THR A 408 -17.93 -4.77 -60.52
N PRO A 409 -17.52 -5.73 -61.38
CA PRO A 409 -17.47 -5.49 -62.82
C PRO A 409 -18.89 -5.30 -63.36
N VAL A 410 -19.03 -4.39 -64.34
CA VAL A 410 -20.26 -4.08 -65.09
C VAL A 410 -20.31 -4.93 -66.36
#